data_AF-A0A8S3ANE1-F1
#
_entry.id   AF-A0A8S3ANE1-F1
#
_cell.length_a   1.000
_cell.length_b   1.000
_cell.length_c   1.000
_cell.angle_alpha   90.00
_cell.angle_beta   90.00
_cell.angle_gamma   90.00
#
_symmetry.space_group_name_H-M   'P 1'
#
loop_
_entity.id
_entity.type
_entity.pdbx_description
1 polymer ?
#
loop_
_entity_poly.entity_id
_entity_poly.type
_entity_poly.pdbx_seq_one_letter_code
_entity_poly.pdbx_strand_id
1 'polypeptide(L)'
;MTETTSGQRNLDQLEPSYMYSVIFKEIILEIHEDDSKSLNKLIEYCQQQKVNESELKYFQREYHKKSSIWWYTEQIFLYGMLNKALRTLDMECMIKMGFFIRKLHQELELLCCEQSDEYTAVFPVYRGQGFSQHDFRNLFNAQGSLLSFNCFLSTSKKRKVAMDFVQDALDQNTNNVGAIFIMTIDP
;
A
#
# COMPACT_ATOMS: atom_id res chain seq x y z
N MET A 1 22.42 -44.73 7.18
CA MET A 1 21.23 -44.67 6.32
C MET A 1 20.36 -43.56 6.87
N THR A 2 20.42 -42.44 6.18
CA THR A 2 19.69 -41.20 6.38
C THR A 2 18.25 -41.37 5.92
N GLU A 3 17.29 -40.97 6.73
CA GLU A 3 16.01 -40.44 6.25
C GLU A 3 15.51 -39.43 7.28
N THR A 4 15.85 -38.17 7.04
CA THR A 4 15.29 -37.02 7.74
C THR A 4 14.03 -36.65 6.97
N THR A 5 12.86 -36.97 7.52
CA THR A 5 11.57 -36.62 6.96
C THR A 5 11.47 -35.10 6.87
N SER A 6 11.43 -34.60 5.63
CA SER A 6 11.22 -33.20 5.33
C SER A 6 9.87 -32.76 5.88
N GLY A 7 9.88 -31.86 6.86
CA GLY A 7 8.69 -31.14 7.27
C GLY A 7 8.13 -30.38 6.06
N GLN A 8 7.03 -30.86 5.51
CA GLN A 8 6.18 -30.09 4.61
C GLN A 8 5.71 -28.86 5.39
N ARG A 9 6.44 -27.75 5.26
CA ARG A 9 5.92 -26.44 5.62
C ARG A 9 4.72 -26.20 4.71
N ASN A 10 3.55 -26.07 5.32
CA ASN A 10 2.30 -25.82 4.63
C ASN A 10 2.41 -24.41 4.02
N LEU A 11 2.66 -24.34 2.71
CA LEU A 11 2.89 -23.10 1.96
C LEU A 11 1.60 -22.24 1.84
N ASP A 12 0.47 -22.80 2.27
CA ASP A 12 -0.89 -22.27 2.04
C ASP A 12 -1.50 -21.55 3.27
N GLN A 13 -0.74 -21.35 4.35
CA GLN A 13 -1.24 -20.56 5.49
C GLN A 13 -1.14 -19.07 5.17
N LEU A 14 -2.21 -18.53 4.57
CA LEU A 14 -2.40 -17.09 4.44
C LEU A 14 -2.63 -16.48 5.83
N GLU A 15 -1.87 -15.42 6.13
CA GLU A 15 -2.07 -14.62 7.35
C GLU A 15 -3.53 -14.16 7.46
N PRO A 16 -4.19 -14.25 8.63
CA PRO A 16 -5.58 -13.81 8.79
C PRO A 16 -5.83 -12.37 8.31
N SER A 17 -4.82 -11.49 8.40
CA SER A 17 -4.88 -10.12 7.88
C SER A 17 -5.17 -10.04 6.38
N TYR A 18 -4.77 -11.05 5.61
CA TYR A 18 -5.07 -11.12 4.19
C TYR A 18 -6.57 -11.25 3.95
N MET A 19 -7.21 -12.19 4.66
CA MET A 19 -8.66 -12.40 4.55
C MET A 19 -9.44 -11.13 4.93
N TYR A 20 -9.02 -10.45 6.01
CA TYR A 20 -9.62 -9.16 6.39
C TYR A 20 -9.45 -8.10 5.31
N SER A 21 -8.28 -8.02 4.67
CA SER A 21 -8.02 -7.05 3.61
C SER A 21 -8.84 -7.35 2.34
N VAL A 22 -9.02 -8.63 1.99
CA VAL A 22 -9.86 -9.05 0.86
C VAL A 22 -11.33 -8.72 1.12
N ILE A 23 -11.87 -9.10 2.27
CA ILE A 23 -13.26 -8.80 2.66
C ILE A 23 -13.48 -7.28 2.70
N PHE A 24 -12.56 -6.53 3.29
CA PHE A 24 -12.65 -5.07 3.33
C PHE A 24 -12.68 -4.46 1.93
N LYS A 25 -11.80 -4.93 1.03
CA LYS A 25 -11.79 -4.50 -0.37
C LYS A 25 -13.15 -4.74 -1.02
N GLU A 26 -13.69 -5.95 -0.92
CA GLU A 26 -15.00 -6.30 -1.50
C GLU A 26 -16.11 -5.39 -0.97
N ILE A 27 -16.16 -5.16 0.35
CA ILE A 27 -17.16 -4.27 0.97
C ILE A 27 -17.04 -2.84 0.42
N ILE A 28 -15.83 -2.28 0.36
CA ILE A 28 -15.61 -0.90 -0.11
C ILE A 28 -15.99 -0.71 -1.57
N LEU A 29 -15.78 -1.72 -2.42
CA LEU A 29 -16.13 -1.66 -3.84
C LEU A 29 -17.64 -1.69 -4.08
N GLU A 30 -18.40 -2.36 -3.22
CA GLU A 30 -19.87 -2.44 -3.29
C GLU A 30 -20.61 -1.25 -2.63
N ILE A 31 -19.91 -0.44 -1.84
CA ILE A 31 -20.54 0.72 -1.18
C ILE A 31 -20.85 1.80 -2.23
N HIS A 32 -22.11 2.22 -2.33
CA HIS A 32 -22.54 3.35 -3.15
C HIS A 32 -22.85 4.57 -2.27
N GLU A 33 -21.81 5.19 -1.71
CA GLU A 33 -21.91 6.44 -0.96
C GLU A 33 -21.61 7.66 -1.84
N ASP A 34 -22.17 8.81 -1.45
CA ASP A 34 -21.85 10.12 -2.01
C ASP A 34 -20.39 10.48 -1.70
N ASP A 35 -19.57 10.54 -2.76
CA ASP A 35 -18.15 10.88 -2.70
C ASP A 35 -17.91 12.25 -2.04
N SER A 36 -18.80 13.22 -2.23
CA SER A 36 -18.64 14.58 -1.66
C SER A 36 -18.84 14.55 -0.14
N LYS A 37 -19.84 13.79 0.33
CA LYS A 37 -20.04 13.55 1.77
C LYS A 37 -18.88 12.78 2.38
N SER A 38 -18.38 11.77 1.67
CA SER A 38 -17.24 10.95 2.11
C SER A 38 -15.95 11.76 2.20
N LEU A 39 -15.71 12.64 1.23
CA LEU A 39 -14.59 13.58 1.26
C LEU A 39 -14.66 14.52 2.47
N ASN A 40 -15.82 15.10 2.77
CA ASN A 40 -15.98 15.96 3.95
C ASN A 40 -15.71 15.20 5.25
N LYS A 41 -16.24 13.96 5.39
CA LYS A 41 -15.94 13.09 6.54
C LYS A 41 -14.45 12.79 6.68
N LEU A 42 -13.73 12.60 5.56
CA LEU A 42 -12.27 12.39 5.58
C LEU A 42 -11.54 13.67 6.01
N ILE A 43 -11.95 14.84 5.52
CA ILE A 43 -11.35 16.13 5.91
C ILE A 43 -11.52 16.36 7.42
N GLU A 44 -12.72 16.16 7.96
CA GLU A 44 -13.01 16.27 9.40
C GLU A 44 -12.13 15.29 10.21
N TYR A 45 -11.99 14.06 9.73
CA TYR A 45 -11.12 13.07 10.36
C TYR A 45 -9.64 13.51 10.33
N CYS A 46 -9.14 14.01 9.21
CA CYS A 46 -7.77 14.52 9.09
C CYS A 46 -7.50 15.70 10.04
N GLN A 47 -8.49 16.57 10.27
CA GLN A 47 -8.39 17.65 11.26
C GLN A 47 -8.21 17.10 12.67
N GLN A 48 -8.97 16.06 13.04
CA GLN A 48 -8.87 15.38 14.34
C GLN A 48 -7.52 14.67 14.52
N GLN A 49 -7.00 14.07 13.45
CA GLN A 49 -5.68 13.42 13.43
C GLN A 49 -4.49 14.39 13.37
N LYS A 50 -4.74 15.71 13.41
CA LYS A 50 -3.71 16.76 13.37
C LYS A 50 -2.79 16.66 12.15
N VAL A 51 -3.36 16.31 10.99
CA VAL A 51 -2.67 16.42 9.69
C VAL A 51 -2.21 17.86 9.48
N ASN A 52 -1.09 18.04 8.78
CA ASN A 52 -0.58 19.36 8.44
C ASN A 52 -1.68 20.22 7.78
N GLU A 53 -2.00 21.36 8.39
CA GLU A 53 -3.12 22.20 7.98
C GLU A 53 -2.95 22.73 6.54
N SER A 54 -1.73 23.02 6.12
CA SER A 54 -1.45 23.53 4.77
C SER A 54 -1.68 22.47 3.70
N GLU A 55 -1.24 21.22 3.95
CA GLU A 55 -1.49 20.08 3.07
C GLU A 55 -2.98 19.75 3.01
N LEU A 56 -3.68 19.79 4.15
CA LEU A 56 -5.11 19.51 4.21
C LEU A 56 -5.93 20.56 3.46
N LYS A 57 -5.59 21.85 3.59
CA LYS A 57 -6.21 22.94 2.82
C LYS A 57 -5.94 22.79 1.32
N TYR A 58 -4.74 22.37 0.95
CA TYR A 58 -4.40 22.09 -0.45
C TYR A 58 -5.24 20.94 -1.00
N PHE A 59 -5.30 19.82 -0.28
CA PHE A 59 -6.13 18.67 -0.62
C PHE A 59 -7.60 19.07 -0.79
N GLN A 60 -8.19 19.74 0.19
CA GLN A 60 -9.60 20.17 0.14
C GLN A 60 -9.92 21.05 -1.08
N ARG A 61 -9.04 21.98 -1.43
CA ARG A 61 -9.29 22.92 -2.54
C ARG A 61 -9.10 22.29 -3.91
N GLU A 62 -8.14 21.39 -4.04
CA GLU A 62 -7.70 20.87 -5.33
C GLU A 62 -8.21 19.45 -5.62
N TYR A 63 -8.84 18.77 -4.65
CA TYR A 63 -9.17 17.33 -4.72
C TYR A 63 -9.79 16.93 -6.06
N HIS A 64 -10.87 17.62 -6.46
CA HIS A 64 -11.64 17.32 -7.65
C HIS A 64 -10.94 17.68 -8.97
N LYS A 65 -9.79 18.37 -8.94
CA LYS A 65 -9.04 18.77 -10.14
C LYS A 65 -7.97 17.76 -10.54
N LYS A 66 -7.78 16.71 -9.74
CA LYS A 66 -6.72 15.71 -9.91
C LYS A 66 -7.31 14.31 -9.76
N SER A 67 -6.66 13.32 -10.36
CA SER A 67 -7.06 11.92 -10.22
C SER A 67 -6.65 11.35 -8.85
N SER A 68 -7.28 10.24 -8.47
CA SER A 68 -6.96 9.53 -7.23
C SER A 68 -5.52 9.01 -7.25
N ILE A 69 -5.04 8.56 -8.41
CA ILE A 69 -3.64 8.16 -8.62
C ILE A 69 -2.67 9.33 -8.41
N TRP A 70 -3.02 10.52 -8.89
CA TRP A 70 -2.20 11.71 -8.67
C TRP A 70 -2.08 12.00 -7.18
N TRP A 71 -3.20 12.00 -6.46
CA TRP A 71 -3.21 12.19 -5.00
C TRP A 71 -2.47 11.09 -4.23
N TYR A 72 -2.52 9.85 -4.70
CA TYR A 72 -1.80 8.74 -4.09
C TYR A 72 -0.28 8.85 -4.28
N THR A 73 0.17 9.52 -5.34
CA THR A 73 1.61 9.68 -5.66
C THR A 73 2.17 11.03 -5.20
N GLU A 74 1.32 11.98 -4.84
CA GLU A 74 1.71 13.28 -4.30
C GLU A 74 2.33 13.15 -2.90
N GLN A 75 3.39 13.92 -2.63
CA GLN A 75 4.14 13.90 -1.36
C GLN A 75 3.45 14.73 -0.25
N ILE A 76 2.21 14.38 0.06
CA ILE A 76 1.46 14.91 1.20
C ILE A 76 1.01 13.77 2.13
N PHE A 77 0.26 14.11 3.19
CA PHE A 77 -0.24 13.16 4.19
C PHE A 77 -0.95 11.91 3.63
N LEU A 78 -1.60 11.99 2.46
CA LEU A 78 -2.56 10.99 2.00
C LEU A 78 -1.93 9.62 1.74
N TYR A 79 -0.78 9.58 1.05
CA TYR A 79 -0.03 8.34 0.79
C TYR A 79 0.38 7.64 2.09
N GLY A 80 0.98 8.42 3.00
CA GLY A 80 1.48 7.90 4.28
C GLY A 80 0.35 7.43 5.19
N MET A 81 -0.73 8.19 5.28
CA MET A 81 -1.92 7.86 6.06
C MET A 81 -2.59 6.58 5.54
N LEU A 82 -2.83 6.48 4.23
CA LEU A 82 -3.47 5.31 3.63
C LEU A 82 -2.66 4.03 3.87
N ASN A 83 -1.37 4.08 3.52
CA ASN A 83 -0.52 2.90 3.63
C ASN A 83 -0.22 2.50 5.07
N LYS A 84 -0.25 3.45 6.02
CA LYS A 84 -0.19 3.14 7.43
C LYS A 84 -1.47 2.43 7.88
N ALA A 85 -2.64 2.99 7.58
CA ALA A 85 -3.93 2.44 7.97
C ALA A 85 -4.13 1.02 7.46
N LEU A 86 -3.84 0.79 6.17
CA LEU A 86 -3.93 -0.53 5.54
C LEU A 86 -2.96 -1.55 6.16
N ARG A 87 -1.74 -1.13 6.51
CA ARG A 87 -0.73 -2.02 7.13
C ARG A 87 -1.06 -2.37 8.57
N THR A 88 -1.63 -1.44 9.33
CA THR A 88 -1.97 -1.64 10.74
C THR A 88 -3.43 -2.06 10.96
N LEU A 89 -4.20 -2.26 9.89
CA LEU A 89 -5.64 -2.53 9.92
C LEU A 89 -6.40 -1.50 10.78
N ASP A 90 -6.06 -0.22 10.64
CA ASP A 90 -6.79 0.87 11.30
C ASP A 90 -8.15 1.05 10.64
N MET A 91 -9.15 0.33 11.15
CA MET A 91 -10.49 0.26 10.57
C MET A 91 -11.17 1.62 10.50
N GLU A 92 -10.97 2.50 11.48
CA GLU A 92 -11.57 3.84 11.46
C GLU A 92 -10.99 4.64 10.30
N CYS A 93 -9.67 4.71 10.18
CA CYS A 93 -9.01 5.40 9.08
C CYS A 93 -9.38 4.78 7.73
N MET A 94 -9.36 3.45 7.63
CA MET A 94 -9.70 2.71 6.41
C MET A 94 -11.13 3.02 5.93
N ILE A 95 -12.12 3.05 6.84
CA ILE A 95 -13.51 3.41 6.50
C ILE A 95 -13.60 4.85 6.02
N LYS A 96 -12.93 5.81 6.69
CA LYS A 96 -12.92 7.22 6.26
C LYS A 96 -12.27 7.41 4.89
N MET A 97 -11.27 6.59 4.56
CA MET A 97 -10.59 6.59 3.27
C MET A 97 -11.26 5.68 2.24
N GLY A 98 -12.35 4.99 2.58
CA GLY A 98 -12.98 3.96 1.75
C GLY A 98 -13.34 4.44 0.34
N PHE A 99 -13.95 5.64 0.23
CA PHE A 99 -14.26 6.21 -1.09
C PHE A 99 -13.00 6.46 -1.92
N PHE A 100 -11.91 6.94 -1.30
CA PHE A 100 -10.64 7.17 -1.99
C PHE A 100 -9.99 5.85 -2.42
N ILE A 101 -10.02 4.82 -1.57
CA ILE A 101 -9.54 3.47 -1.89
C ILE A 101 -10.29 2.91 -3.10
N ARG A 102 -11.62 3.02 -3.12
CA ARG A 102 -12.46 2.59 -4.25
C ARG A 102 -12.06 3.30 -5.54
N LYS A 103 -11.97 4.64 -5.53
CA LYS A 103 -11.62 5.40 -6.74
C LYS A 103 -10.22 5.09 -7.22
N LEU A 104 -9.25 4.99 -6.31
CA LEU A 104 -7.88 4.60 -6.63
C LEU A 104 -7.83 3.21 -7.27
N HIS A 105 -8.56 2.25 -6.72
CA HIS A 105 -8.65 0.90 -7.28
C HIS A 105 -9.23 0.91 -8.70
N GLN A 106 -10.37 1.58 -8.90
CA GLN A 106 -11.03 1.68 -10.21
C GLN A 106 -10.15 2.37 -11.26
N GLU A 107 -9.45 3.45 -10.88
CA GLU A 107 -8.50 4.12 -11.77
C GLU A 107 -7.31 3.22 -12.14
N LEU A 108 -6.81 2.41 -11.20
CA LEU A 108 -5.72 1.47 -11.45
C LEU A 108 -6.16 0.31 -12.36
N GLU A 109 -7.37 -0.22 -12.18
CA GLU A 109 -7.92 -1.25 -13.07
C GLU A 109 -8.08 -0.73 -14.50
N LEU A 110 -8.62 0.49 -14.65
CA LEU A 110 -8.74 1.13 -15.95
C LEU A 110 -7.38 1.29 -16.64
N LEU A 111 -6.37 1.83 -15.93
CA LEU A 111 -5.02 1.98 -16.49
C LEU A 111 -4.38 0.63 -16.82
N CYS A 112 -4.63 -0.41 -16.01
CA CYS A 112 -4.13 -1.75 -16.29
C CYS A 112 -4.70 -2.30 -17.60
N CYS A 113 -6.01 -2.09 -17.83
CA CYS A 113 -6.64 -2.46 -19.10
C CYS A 113 -6.12 -1.62 -20.28
N GLU A 114 -5.88 -0.32 -20.09
CA GLU A 114 -5.34 0.55 -21.15
C GLU A 114 -3.89 0.21 -21.53
N GLN A 115 -3.12 -0.33 -20.58
CA GLN A 115 -1.69 -0.62 -20.75
C GLN A 115 -1.39 -2.10 -21.03
N SER A 116 -2.39 -2.98 -21.06
CA SER A 116 -2.18 -4.44 -21.18
C SER A 116 -1.32 -4.83 -22.39
N ASP A 117 -1.50 -4.12 -23.50
CA ASP A 117 -0.78 -4.41 -24.75
C ASP A 117 0.66 -3.86 -24.76
N GLU A 118 0.99 -2.91 -23.89
CA GLU A 118 2.33 -2.32 -23.77
C GLU A 118 3.30 -3.21 -22.99
N TYR A 119 2.76 -4.10 -22.15
CA TYR A 119 3.51 -4.94 -21.24
C TYR A 119 3.32 -6.41 -21.60
N THR A 120 4.15 -6.92 -22.52
CA THR A 120 4.09 -8.32 -22.98
C THR A 120 5.25 -9.19 -22.49
N ALA A 121 6.24 -8.57 -21.85
CA ALA A 121 7.43 -9.25 -21.36
C ALA A 121 7.61 -9.01 -19.87
N VAL A 122 8.14 -10.04 -19.20
CA VAL A 122 8.48 -10.00 -17.79
C VAL A 122 9.52 -8.90 -17.50
N PHE A 123 9.28 -8.09 -16.47
CA PHE A 123 10.19 -6.99 -16.09
C PHE A 123 10.39 -6.85 -14.58
N PRO A 124 11.60 -6.42 -14.14
CA PRO A 124 11.84 -6.16 -12.73
C PRO A 124 11.34 -4.78 -12.31
N VAL A 125 10.81 -4.73 -11.10
CA VAL A 125 10.50 -3.50 -10.36
C VAL A 125 11.11 -3.54 -8.96
N TYR A 126 11.37 -2.35 -8.44
CA TYR A 126 12.03 -2.15 -7.16
C TYR A 126 11.12 -1.39 -6.21
N ARG A 127 11.07 -1.82 -4.95
CA ARG A 127 10.37 -1.10 -3.88
C ARG A 127 11.29 -0.98 -2.67
N GLY A 128 11.45 0.25 -2.19
CA GLY A 128 12.16 0.54 -0.95
C GLY A 128 11.22 0.62 0.23
N GLN A 129 11.63 0.07 1.37
CA GLN A 129 10.86 0.17 2.60
C GLN A 129 11.76 0.04 3.83
N GLY A 130 11.47 0.83 4.87
CA GLY A 130 12.01 0.63 6.21
C GLY A 130 11.11 -0.29 7.04
N PHE A 131 11.74 -1.17 7.82
CA PHE A 131 11.07 -2.11 8.72
C PHE A 131 11.56 -1.90 10.15
N SER A 132 10.68 -2.14 11.12
CA SER A 132 11.17 -2.39 12.48
C SER A 132 12.02 -3.66 12.47
N GLN A 133 12.95 -3.79 13.42
CA GLN A 133 13.75 -5.02 13.51
C GLN A 133 12.89 -6.28 13.71
N HIS A 134 11.74 -6.15 14.36
CA HIS A 134 10.80 -7.25 14.56
C HIS A 134 10.16 -7.66 13.24
N ASP A 135 9.58 -6.71 12.50
CA ASP A 135 8.93 -6.98 11.22
C ASP A 135 9.91 -7.54 10.18
N PHE A 136 11.15 -7.03 10.18
CA PHE A 136 12.20 -7.55 9.31
C PHE A 136 12.53 -9.01 9.61
N ARG A 137 12.60 -9.40 10.90
CA ARG A 137 12.80 -10.80 11.29
C ARG A 137 11.64 -11.69 10.89
N ASN A 138 10.40 -11.21 11.04
CA ASN A 138 9.22 -11.97 10.60
C ASN A 138 9.26 -12.21 9.09
N LEU A 139 9.60 -11.19 8.31
CA LEU A 139 9.80 -11.29 6.86
C LEU A 139 10.91 -12.29 6.51
N PHE A 140 12.03 -12.26 7.23
CA PHE A 140 13.14 -13.19 7.02
C PHE A 140 12.74 -14.64 7.34
N ASN A 141 12.00 -14.86 8.42
CA ASN A 141 11.53 -16.19 8.82
C ASN A 141 10.48 -16.76 7.85
N ALA A 142 9.76 -15.89 7.13
CA ALA A 142 8.82 -16.24 6.08
C ALA A 142 9.52 -16.56 4.73
N GLN A 143 10.85 -16.69 4.69
CA GLN A 143 11.55 -17.03 3.46
C GLN A 143 11.04 -18.35 2.85
N GLY A 144 10.68 -18.28 1.57
CA GLY A 144 10.13 -19.40 0.81
C GLY A 144 8.61 -19.54 0.90
N SER A 145 7.92 -18.71 1.68
CA SER A 145 6.45 -18.62 1.66
C SER A 145 5.95 -17.55 0.70
N LEU A 146 4.63 -17.55 0.46
CA LEU A 146 3.96 -16.43 -0.16
C LEU A 146 4.00 -15.21 0.77
N LEU A 147 4.14 -14.02 0.18
CA LEU A 147 4.09 -12.75 0.88
C LEU A 147 2.87 -11.97 0.38
N SER A 148 2.03 -11.52 1.30
CA SER A 148 0.88 -10.68 0.99
C SER A 148 1.11 -9.26 1.47
N PHE A 149 0.80 -8.29 0.61
CA PHE A 149 0.84 -6.87 0.96
C PHE A 149 -0.57 -6.36 1.15
N ASN A 150 -0.90 -5.93 2.36
CA ASN A 150 -2.23 -5.38 2.67
C ASN A 150 -2.43 -3.94 2.15
N CYS A 151 -1.48 -3.40 1.38
CA CYS A 151 -1.46 -2.02 0.90
C CYS A 151 -1.18 -1.94 -0.60
N PHE A 152 -1.49 -0.81 -1.22
CA PHE A 152 -1.18 -0.57 -2.63
C PHE A 152 0.33 -0.59 -2.87
N LEU A 153 0.79 -1.48 -3.75
CA LEU A 153 2.20 -1.61 -4.09
C LEU A 153 2.64 -0.51 -5.06
N SER A 154 3.26 0.53 -4.50
CA SER A 154 4.06 1.49 -5.27
C SER A 154 5.47 0.93 -5.49
N THR A 155 5.88 0.85 -6.76
CA THR A 155 7.16 0.29 -7.20
C THR A 155 7.74 1.15 -8.33
N SER A 156 9.03 1.01 -8.61
CA SER A 156 9.70 1.72 -9.70
C SER A 156 10.56 0.78 -10.53
N LYS A 157 10.62 0.99 -11.86
CA LYS A 157 11.62 0.34 -12.72
C LYS A 157 13.05 0.85 -12.43
N LYS A 158 13.19 1.97 -11.72
CA LYS A 158 14.49 2.56 -11.37
C LYS A 158 14.86 2.23 -9.93
N ARG A 159 15.90 1.40 -9.74
CA ARG A 159 16.42 1.03 -8.41
C ARG A 159 16.75 2.24 -7.53
N LYS A 160 17.22 3.35 -8.11
CA LYS A 160 17.51 4.59 -7.37
C LYS A 160 16.28 5.14 -6.64
N VAL A 161 15.11 5.13 -7.28
CA VAL A 161 13.87 5.60 -6.64
C VAL A 161 13.56 4.76 -5.40
N ALA A 162 13.71 3.43 -5.48
CA ALA A 162 13.55 2.57 -4.31
C ALA A 162 14.58 2.85 -3.21
N MET A 163 15.83 3.21 -3.56
CA MET A 163 16.83 3.62 -2.58
C MET A 163 16.43 4.90 -1.84
N ASP A 164 15.85 5.87 -2.55
CA ASP A 164 15.40 7.13 -1.95
C ASP A 164 14.34 6.86 -0.86
N PHE A 165 13.37 5.98 -1.12
CA PHE A 165 12.39 5.54 -0.11
C PHE A 165 13.01 4.80 1.09
N VAL A 166 14.09 4.03 0.89
CA VAL A 166 14.82 3.40 1.99
C VAL A 166 15.50 4.47 2.84
N GLN A 167 16.15 5.45 2.21
CA GLN A 167 16.84 6.53 2.91
C GLN A 167 15.84 7.34 3.75
N ASP A 168 14.72 7.76 3.16
CA ASP A 168 13.67 8.50 3.87
C ASP A 168 13.19 7.75 5.12
N ALA A 169 13.02 6.42 5.02
CA ALA A 169 12.56 5.60 6.15
C ALA A 169 13.62 5.41 7.26
N LEU A 170 14.91 5.46 6.91
CA LEU A 170 16.02 5.41 7.86
C LEU A 170 16.26 6.77 8.53
N ASP A 171 16.08 7.86 7.79
CA ASP A 171 16.18 9.23 8.31
C ASP A 171 15.08 9.52 9.34
N GLN A 172 13.89 8.94 9.16
CA GLN A 172 12.78 9.04 10.11
C GLN A 172 13.01 8.22 11.40
N ASN A 173 13.70 7.08 11.32
CA ASN A 173 13.99 6.25 12.48
C ASN A 173 15.24 5.39 12.25
N THR A 174 16.34 5.75 12.91
CA THR A 174 17.64 5.09 12.77
C THR A 174 17.66 3.64 13.28
N ASN A 175 16.63 3.21 14.02
CA ASN A 175 16.50 1.82 14.48
C ASN A 175 15.83 0.91 13.44
N ASN A 176 15.35 1.48 12.33
CA ASN A 176 14.77 0.71 11.24
C ASN A 176 15.86 -0.04 10.44
N VAL A 177 15.45 -1.13 9.82
CA VAL A 177 16.22 -1.84 8.80
C VAL A 177 15.65 -1.48 7.43
N GLY A 178 16.50 -0.95 6.55
CA GLY A 178 16.16 -0.66 5.17
C GLY A 178 16.20 -1.91 4.30
N ALA A 179 15.16 -2.16 3.52
CA ALA A 179 15.12 -3.27 2.57
C ALA A 179 14.65 -2.81 1.18
N ILE A 180 15.20 -3.45 0.15
CA ILE A 180 14.74 -3.30 -1.23
C ILE A 180 14.14 -4.62 -1.67
N PHE A 181 12.87 -4.60 -2.02
CA PHE A 181 12.24 -5.69 -2.75
C PHE A 181 12.59 -5.57 -4.22
N ILE A 182 13.06 -6.68 -4.79
CA ILE A 182 13.21 -6.86 -6.23
C ILE A 182 12.10 -7.83 -6.63
N MET A 183 11.12 -7.32 -7.37
CA MET A 183 9.95 -8.09 -7.78
C MET A 183 9.96 -8.20 -9.30
N THR A 184 9.57 -9.36 -9.79
CA THR A 184 9.43 -9.62 -11.21
C THR A 184 7.95 -9.62 -11.52
N ILE A 185 7.52 -8.74 -12.42
CA ILE A 185 6.12 -8.65 -12.86
C ILE A 185 5.96 -9.46 -14.14
N ASP A 186 5.02 -10.41 -14.10
CA ASP A 186 4.49 -11.13 -15.26
C ASP A 186 3.12 -10.50 -15.59
N PRO A 187 3.01 -9.72 -16.69
CA PRO A 187 1.83 -8.89 -17.01
C PRO A 187 0.53 -9.64 -17.28
#